data_AF-A0A0N0DF60-F1
#
_entry.id   AF-A0A0N0DF60-F1
#
_cell.length_a   1.000
_cell.length_b   1.000
_cell.length_c   1.000
_cell.angle_alpha   90.00
_cell.angle_beta   90.00
_cell.angle_gamma   90.00
#
_symmetry.space_group_name_H-M   'P 1'
#
loop_
_entity.id
_entity.type
_entity.pdbx_description
1 polymer ?
#
loop_
_entity_poly.entity_id
_entity_poly.type
_entity_poly.pdbx_seq_one_letter_code
_entity_poly.pdbx_strand_id
1 'polypeptide(L)'
;MDYVVDIHIYGFGLFLIYQGLVALVDPKGHASLRGVKDMKSSGDMASFTPIYMLGVRDISVGIFILAHHHVDNLTAVLTLLAVMGFFKIGDAIVLVAVWNENTKTKAVENLALGVGLLGWLMYLAKN
;
A
#
# COMPACT_ATOMS: atom_id res chain seq x y z
N MET A 1 1.17 -0.09 -24.67
CA MET A 1 0.55 0.78 -23.65
C MET A 1 0.85 2.22 -24.00
N ASP A 2 -0.02 3.15 -23.60
CA ASP A 2 0.21 4.59 -23.74
C ASP A 2 1.32 5.05 -22.77
N TYR A 3 2.18 5.97 -23.19
CA TYR A 3 3.31 6.49 -22.40
C TYR A 3 2.88 7.03 -21.03
N VAL A 4 1.68 7.62 -20.98
CA VAL A 4 1.11 8.11 -19.73
C VAL A 4 0.91 6.94 -18.75
N VAL A 5 0.40 5.81 -19.22
CA VAL A 5 0.10 4.65 -18.37
C VAL A 5 1.37 4.04 -17.81
N ASP A 6 2.42 3.92 -18.63
CA ASP A 6 3.72 3.40 -18.19
C ASP A 6 4.31 4.27 -17.07
N ILE A 7 4.26 5.60 -17.23
CA ILE A 7 4.70 6.56 -16.20
C ILE A 7 3.93 6.35 -14.88
N HIS A 8 2.63 6.07 -14.94
CA HIS A 8 1.84 5.82 -13.73
C HIS A 8 2.22 4.50 -13.06
N ILE A 9 2.49 3.43 -13.81
CA ILE A 9 2.92 2.15 -13.23
C ILE A 9 4.31 2.27 -12.60
N TYR A 10 5.27 2.88 -13.31
CA TYR A 10 6.60 3.16 -12.75
C TYR A 10 6.52 4.09 -11.53
N GLY A 11 5.74 5.17 -11.61
CA GLY A 11 5.52 6.10 -10.52
C GLY A 11 4.90 5.43 -9.30
N PHE A 12 3.93 4.54 -9.49
CA PHE A 12 3.32 3.78 -8.41
C PHE A 12 4.32 2.82 -7.75
N GLY A 13 5.13 2.10 -8.53
CA GLY A 13 6.20 1.24 -7.99
C GLY A 13 7.22 2.02 -7.16
N LEU A 14 7.67 3.18 -7.65
CA LEU A 14 8.59 4.07 -6.92
C LEU A 14 7.96 4.65 -5.65
N PHE A 15 6.68 5.01 -5.70
CA PHE A 15 5.95 5.50 -4.54
C PHE A 15 5.88 4.45 -3.41
N LEU A 16 5.65 3.18 -3.76
CA LEU A 16 5.63 2.09 -2.77
C LEU A 16 7.00 1.87 -2.12
N ILE A 17 8.09 1.94 -2.90
CA ILE A 17 9.45 1.90 -2.36
C ILE A 17 9.68 3.05 -1.40
N TYR A 18 9.29 4.26 -1.79
CA TYR A 18 9.41 5.44 -0.94
C TYR A 18 8.65 5.28 0.39
N GLN A 19 7.40 4.83 0.35
CA GLN A 19 6.60 4.56 1.55
C GLN A 19 7.28 3.54 2.47
N GLY A 20 7.82 2.46 1.90
CA GLY A 20 8.51 1.46 2.70
C GLY A 20 9.84 1.95 3.28
N LEU A 21 10.59 2.80 2.58
CA LEU A 21 11.78 3.46 3.13
C LEU A 21 11.43 4.40 4.29
N VAL A 22 10.35 5.19 4.16
CA VAL A 22 9.86 6.03 5.25
C VAL A 22 9.48 5.19 6.47
N ALA A 23 8.85 4.03 6.28
CA ALA A 23 8.52 3.11 7.37
C ALA A 23 9.75 2.56 8.10
N LEU A 24 10.88 2.40 7.41
CA LEU A 24 12.15 1.93 8.00
C LEU A 24 12.88 3.07 8.74
N VAL A 25 12.86 4.29 8.21
CA VAL A 25 13.58 5.46 8.75
C VAL A 25 12.82 6.12 9.90
N ASP A 26 11.50 6.29 9.76
CA ASP A 26 10.63 6.90 10.75
C ASP A 26 9.38 6.03 10.99
N PRO A 27 9.52 4.89 11.69
CA PRO A 27 8.41 3.98 11.96
C PRO A 27 7.31 4.62 12.83
N LYS A 28 7.66 5.61 13.66
CA LYS A 28 6.70 6.34 14.52
C LYS A 28 5.82 7.28 13.71
N GLY A 29 6.44 8.12 12.88
CA GLY A 29 5.71 8.99 11.95
C GLY A 29 4.84 8.16 11.00
N HIS A 30 5.39 7.06 10.48
CA HIS A 30 4.65 6.16 9.58
C HIS A 30 3.48 5.44 10.28
N ALA A 31 3.62 5.01 11.54
CA ALA A 31 2.52 4.44 12.33
C ALA A 31 1.40 5.45 12.59
N SER A 32 1.76 6.68 12.97
CA SER A 32 0.83 7.79 13.20
C SER A 32 0.03 8.12 11.92
N LEU A 33 0.72 8.22 10.78
CA LEU A 33 0.11 8.46 9.47
C LEU A 33 -0.87 7.35 9.06
N ARG A 34 -0.64 6.10 9.49
CA ARG A 34 -1.55 4.97 9.21
C ARG A 34 -2.65 4.80 10.26
N GLY A 35 -2.72 5.67 11.27
CA GLY A 35 -3.74 5.62 12.32
C GLY A 35 -3.59 4.40 13.25
N VAL A 36 -2.41 3.77 13.25
CA VAL A 36 -2.08 2.73 14.23
C VAL A 36 -1.79 3.47 15.53
N LYS A 37 -2.74 3.44 16.46
CA LYS A 37 -2.55 3.96 17.83
C LYS A 37 -1.37 3.21 18.43
N ASP A 38 -0.38 3.94 18.97
CA ASP A 38 0.81 3.39 19.63
C ASP A 38 0.43 2.19 20.50
N MET A 39 0.65 0.98 19.96
CA MET A 39 0.56 -0.23 20.74
C MET A 39 1.85 -0.28 21.56
N LYS A 40 1.73 0.23 22.79
CA LYS A 40 2.72 0.31 23.87
C LYS A 40 3.68 1.50 23.85
N SER A 41 3.55 2.29 24.92
CA SER A 41 4.43 3.34 25.47
C SER A 41 5.92 2.97 25.66
N SER A 42 6.36 1.75 25.33
CA SER A 42 7.77 1.38 25.48
C SER A 42 8.52 1.81 24.23
N GLY A 43 9.52 2.70 24.33
CA GLY A 43 10.43 3.06 23.24
C GLY A 43 11.32 1.90 22.73
N ASP A 44 10.85 0.66 22.89
CA ASP A 44 11.50 -0.57 22.48
C ASP A 44 11.29 -0.78 20.99
N MET A 45 12.38 -0.90 20.22
CA MET A 45 12.32 -1.05 18.76
C MET A 45 11.54 -2.28 18.31
N ALA A 46 11.44 -3.31 19.16
CA ALA A 46 10.66 -4.52 18.88
C ALA A 46 9.14 -4.23 18.72
N SER A 47 8.63 -3.15 19.32
CA SER A 47 7.23 -2.73 19.17
C SER A 47 6.86 -2.28 17.75
N PHE A 48 7.85 -1.87 16.94
CA PHE A 48 7.66 -1.43 15.56
C PHE A 48 7.80 -2.57 14.54
N THR A 49 8.02 -3.82 14.97
CA THR A 49 8.16 -4.97 14.07
C THR A 49 7.06 -5.05 12.99
N PRO A 50 5.76 -4.84 13.31
CA PRO A 50 4.72 -4.84 12.28
C PRO A 50 4.88 -3.72 11.24
N ILE A 51 5.38 -2.54 11.65
CA ILE A 51 5.64 -1.41 10.75
C ILE A 51 6.84 -1.70 9.85
N TYR A 52 7.90 -2.30 10.38
CA TYR A 52 9.04 -2.72 9.56
C TYR A 52 8.67 -3.80 8.54
N MET A 53 7.86 -4.79 8.94
CA MET A 53 7.33 -5.79 7.99
C MET A 53 6.49 -5.13 6.89
N LEU A 54 5.67 -4.14 7.24
CA LEU A 54 4.89 -3.35 6.29
C LEU A 54 5.80 -2.59 5.31
N GLY A 55 6.89 -2.01 5.81
CA GLY A 55 7.87 -1.29 5.00
C GLY A 55 8.61 -2.21 4.02
N VAL A 56 9.08 -3.36 4.48
CA VAL A 56 9.72 -4.38 3.63
C VAL A 56 8.76 -4.88 2.56
N ARG A 57 7.48 -5.10 2.92
CA ARG A 57 6.44 -5.46 1.96
C ARG A 57 6.29 -4.39 0.88
N ASP A 58 6.13 -3.12 1.26
CA ASP A 58 5.90 -2.02 0.31
C ASP A 58 7.11 -1.83 -0.63
N ILE A 59 8.35 -1.97 -0.12
CA ILE A 59 9.57 -2.00 -0.96
C ILE A 59 9.54 -3.18 -1.93
N SER A 60 9.28 -4.39 -1.43
CA SER A 60 9.29 -5.61 -2.23
C SER A 60 8.26 -5.58 -3.36
N VAL A 61 7.04 -5.12 -3.04
CA VAL A 61 5.94 -4.93 -4.00
C VAL A 61 6.31 -3.87 -5.03
N GLY A 62 6.90 -2.75 -4.60
CA GLY A 62 7.34 -1.69 -5.52
C GLY A 62 8.41 -2.19 -6.51
N ILE A 63 9.45 -2.87 -6.02
CA ILE A 63 10.49 -3.48 -6.87
C ILE A 63 9.87 -4.50 -7.83
N PHE A 64 8.94 -5.32 -7.34
CA PHE A 64 8.25 -6.31 -8.17
C PHE A 64 7.51 -5.64 -9.34
N ILE A 65 6.75 -4.57 -9.07
CA ILE A 65 6.02 -3.82 -10.10
C ILE A 65 6.99 -3.24 -11.12
N LEU A 66 8.07 -2.58 -10.68
CA LEU A 66 9.05 -1.99 -11.59
C LEU A 66 9.70 -3.04 -12.48
N ALA A 67 10.16 -4.14 -11.89
CA ALA A 67 10.85 -5.21 -12.61
C ALA A 67 9.93 -5.91 -13.62
N HIS A 68 8.69 -6.24 -13.23
CA HIS A 68 7.76 -6.94 -14.11
C HIS A 68 7.19 -6.03 -15.19
N HIS A 69 6.97 -4.76 -14.90
CA HIS A 69 6.60 -3.80 -15.93
C HIS A 69 7.73 -3.57 -16.94
N HIS A 70 8.99 -3.52 -16.49
CA HIS A 70 10.15 -3.36 -17.36
C HIS A 70 10.33 -4.50 -18.37
N VAL A 71 9.85 -5.70 -18.06
CA VAL A 71 9.87 -6.86 -18.97
C VAL A 71 8.51 -7.13 -19.62
N ASP A 72 7.65 -6.11 -19.69
CA ASP A 72 6.31 -6.15 -20.30
C ASP A 72 5.38 -7.23 -19.72
N ASN A 73 5.63 -7.68 -18.49
CA ASN A 73 4.78 -8.64 -17.79
C ASN A 73 3.64 -7.93 -17.04
N LEU A 74 2.71 -7.37 -17.81
CA LEU A 74 1.56 -6.65 -17.27
C LEU A 74 0.68 -7.55 -16.40
N THR A 75 0.52 -8.84 -16.74
CA THR A 75 -0.29 -9.78 -15.95
C THR A 75 0.18 -9.91 -14.50
N ALA A 76 1.50 -9.93 -14.27
CA ALA A 76 2.06 -9.96 -12.92
C ALA A 76 1.75 -8.65 -12.15
N VAL A 77 1.85 -7.50 -12.81
CA VAL A 77 1.50 -6.19 -12.23
C VAL A 77 0.02 -6.13 -11.86
N LEU A 78 -0.87 -6.55 -12.77
CA LEU A 78 -2.31 -6.60 -12.54
C LEU A 78 -2.67 -7.52 -11.38
N THR A 79 -2.05 -8.69 -11.30
CA THR A 79 -2.27 -9.64 -10.19
C THR A 79 -1.92 -9.00 -8.85
N LEU A 80 -0.80 -8.27 -8.79
CA LEU A 80 -0.38 -7.59 -7.56
C LEU A 80 -1.33 -6.43 -7.19
N LEU A 81 -1.78 -5.65 -8.19
CA LEU A 81 -2.80 -4.61 -7.99
C LEU A 81 -4.10 -5.19 -7.44
N ALA A 82 -4.54 -6.36 -7.92
CA ALA A 82 -5.72 -7.04 -7.40
C ALA A 82 -5.56 -7.39 -5.91
N VAL A 83 -4.45 -8.06 -5.56
CA VAL A 83 -4.15 -8.48 -4.19
C VAL A 83 -4.10 -7.27 -3.26
N MET A 84 -3.39 -6.20 -3.66
CA MET A 84 -3.32 -4.96 -2.89
C MET A 84 -4.67 -4.29 -2.72
N GLY A 85 -5.48 -4.25 -3.78
CA GLY A 85 -6.84 -3.71 -3.75
C GLY A 85 -7.71 -4.42 -2.72
N PHE A 86 -7.69 -5.76 -2.72
CA PHE A 86 -8.42 -6.56 -1.72
C PHE A 86 -7.88 -6.40 -0.30
N PHE A 87 -6.57 -6.33 -0.11
CA PHE A 87 -5.99 -6.05 1.20
C PHE A 87 -6.48 -4.72 1.76
N LYS A 88 -6.55 -3.68 0.91
CA LYS A 88 -7.06 -2.36 1.29
C LYS A 88 -8.54 -2.36 1.64
N ILE A 89 -9.36 -3.10 0.90
CA ILE A 89 -10.77 -3.28 1.25
C ILE A 89 -10.91 -4.06 2.58
N GLY A 90 -10.10 -5.10 2.78
CA GLY A 90 -10.04 -5.85 4.03
C GLY A 90 -9.67 -4.98 5.23
N ASP A 91 -8.61 -4.16 5.11
CA ASP A 91 -8.20 -3.19 6.12
C ASP A 91 -9.36 -2.22 6.46
N ALA A 92 -10.09 -1.74 5.45
CA ALA A 92 -11.25 -0.88 5.65
C ALA A 92 -12.37 -1.58 6.44
N ILE A 93 -12.68 -2.84 6.12
CA ILE A 93 -13.69 -3.63 6.83
C ILE A 93 -13.30 -3.80 8.31
N VAL A 94 -12.04 -4.13 8.58
CA VAL A 94 -11.52 -4.28 9.95
C VAL A 94 -11.60 -2.96 10.72
N LEU A 95 -11.21 -1.84 10.10
CA LEU A 95 -11.26 -0.52 10.73
C LEU A 95 -12.69 -0.05 11.02
N VAL A 96 -13.66 -0.39 10.17
CA VAL A 96 -15.09 -0.16 10.42
C VAL A 96 -15.58 -1.00 11.60
N ALA A 97 -15.14 -2.25 11.72
CA ALA A 97 -15.56 -3.14 12.80
C ALA A 97 -15.08 -2.66 14.19
N VAL A 98 -13.91 -2.01 14.27
CA VAL A 98 -13.31 -1.47 15.51
C VAL A 98 -13.62 0.03 15.68
N TRP A 99 -14.85 0.43 15.33
CA TRP A 99 -15.31 1.81 15.12
C TRP A 99 -14.85 2.85 16.18
N ASN A 100 -14.19 3.93 15.71
CA ASN A 100 -13.79 5.13 16.46
C ASN A 100 -13.65 6.33 15.48
N GLU A 101 -13.69 7.57 15.97
CA GLU A 101 -13.55 8.79 15.15
C GLU A 101 -12.26 8.80 14.32
N ASN A 102 -11.13 8.38 14.91
CA ASN A 102 -9.85 8.28 14.20
C ASN A 102 -9.79 7.13 13.18
N THR A 103 -10.55 6.05 13.37
CA THR A 103 -10.53 4.90 12.46
C THR A 103 -11.45 5.09 11.26
N LYS A 104 -12.47 5.95 11.37
CA LYS A 104 -13.42 6.26 10.28
C LYS A 104 -12.72 6.84 9.05
N THR A 105 -11.89 7.87 9.23
CA THR A 105 -11.15 8.49 8.11
C THR A 105 -10.22 7.49 7.45
N LYS A 106 -9.52 6.68 8.25
CA LYS A 106 -8.61 5.63 7.75
C LYS A 106 -9.34 4.50 7.04
N ALA A 107 -10.54 4.14 7.49
CA ALA A 107 -11.37 3.17 6.80
C ALA A 107 -11.78 3.68 5.40
N VAL A 108 -12.20 4.95 5.30
CA VAL A 108 -12.56 5.58 4.02
C VAL A 108 -11.34 5.66 3.09
N GLU A 109 -10.17 6.05 3.60
CA GLU A 109 -8.93 6.08 2.82
C GLU A 109 -8.57 4.70 2.25
N ASN A 110 -8.59 3.65 3.09
CA ASN A 110 -8.29 2.30 2.63
C ASN A 110 -9.35 1.78 1.64
N LEU A 111 -10.63 2.09 1.84
CA LEU A 111 -11.68 1.73 0.90
C LEU A 111 -11.50 2.42 -0.45
N ALA A 112 -11.24 3.74 -0.45
CA ALA A 112 -11.01 4.53 -1.65
C ALA A 112 -9.78 4.04 -2.42
N LEU A 113 -8.67 3.76 -1.72
CA LEU A 113 -7.47 3.19 -2.34
C LEU A 113 -7.74 1.79 -2.90
N GLY A 114 -8.46 0.93 -2.18
CA GLY A 114 -8.79 -0.42 -2.63
C GLY A 114 -9.64 -0.40 -3.91
N VAL A 115 -10.72 0.39 -3.92
CA VAL A 115 -11.57 0.58 -5.10
C VAL A 115 -10.79 1.23 -6.25
N GLY A 116 -9.93 2.21 -5.96
CA GLY A 116 -9.08 2.88 -6.94
C GLY A 116 -8.11 1.90 -7.62
N LEU A 117 -7.46 1.03 -6.85
CA LEU A 117 -6.56 0.00 -7.40
C LEU A 117 -7.29 -1.01 -8.27
N LEU A 118 -8.47 -1.48 -7.83
CA LEU A 118 -9.29 -2.42 -8.63
C LEU A 118 -9.86 -1.75 -9.89
N GLY A 119 -10.26 -0.48 -9.80
CA GLY A 119 -10.70 0.30 -10.95
C GLY A 119 -9.57 0.52 -11.96
N TRP A 120 -8.38 0.86 -11.47
CA TRP A 120 -7.20 0.99 -12.32
C TRP A 120 -6.80 -0.33 -12.96
N LEU A 121 -6.84 -1.44 -12.21
CA LEU A 121 -6.67 -2.79 -12.75
C LEU A 121 -7.63 -3.06 -13.91
N MET A 122 -8.93 -2.77 -13.75
CA MET A 122 -9.92 -3.00 -14.80
C MET A 122 -9.69 -2.13 -16.04
N TYR A 123 -9.17 -0.92 -15.85
CA TYR A 123 -8.74 -0.04 -16.93
C TYR A 123 -7.52 -0.62 -17.67
N LEU A 124 -6.48 -1.02 -16.94
CA LEU A 124 -5.26 -1.60 -17.50
C LEU A 124 -5.49 -2.97 -18.15
N ALA A 125 -6.44 -3.77 -17.67
CA ALA A 125 -6.74 -5.07 -18.27
C ALA A 125 -7.44 -4.95 -19.64
N LYS A 126 -7.99 -3.77 -19.96
CA LYS A 126 -8.73 -3.50 -21.20
C LYS A 126 -7.91 -2.76 -22.26
N ASN A 127 -6.77 -2.19 -21.90
CA ASN A 127 -5.93 -1.32 -22.74
C ASN A 127 -4.47 -1.80 -22.77
#